data_AF-A0AAV1V8K8-F1
#
_entry.id   AF-A0AAV1V8K8-F1
#
_cell.length_a   1.000
_cell.length_b   1.000
_cell.length_c   1.000
_cell.angle_alpha   90.00
_cell.angle_beta   90.00
_cell.angle_gamma   90.00
#
_symmetry.space_group_name_H-M   'P 1'
#
loop_
_entity.id
_entity.type
_entity.pdbx_description
1 polymer ?
#
loop_
_entity_poly.entity_id
_entity_poly.type
_entity_poly.pdbx_seq_one_letter_code
_entity_poly.pdbx_strand_id
1 'polypeptide(L)'
;MDSSDDWGRLREQDYAGDDLLKFCDPQRKAKLSQHLVCALVYDREIAALVEGVPADTRVSEKLRSHFHLLSTNALYRKAYYSSASVADWAAIERFFYSGLTRPAETYLLQD
;
A
#
# COMPACT_ATOMS: atom_id res chain seq x y z
N MET A 1 -5.61 15.66 -25.90
CA MET A 1 -5.13 14.33 -26.30
C MET A 1 -6.15 13.34 -25.77
N ASP A 2 -6.89 12.69 -26.66
CA ASP A 2 -7.94 11.73 -26.29
C ASP A 2 -7.27 10.37 -26.05
N SER A 3 -6.95 10.08 -24.80
CA SER A 3 -6.30 8.81 -24.40
C SER A 3 -7.33 7.71 -24.11
N SER A 4 -8.61 7.92 -24.41
CA SER A 4 -9.66 6.93 -24.13
C SER A 4 -9.43 5.61 -24.89
N ASP A 5 -8.98 5.69 -26.15
CA ASP A 5 -8.58 4.55 -26.97
C ASP A 5 -7.36 3.81 -26.43
N ASP A 6 -6.37 4.54 -25.90
CA ASP A 6 -5.16 3.94 -25.31
C ASP A 6 -5.50 3.14 -24.04
N TRP A 7 -6.33 3.69 -23.15
CA TRP A 7 -6.80 2.97 -21.97
C TRP A 7 -7.70 1.76 -22.33
N GLY A 8 -8.46 1.86 -23.43
CA GLY A 8 -9.22 0.73 -23.98
C GLY A 8 -8.31 -0.45 -24.32
N ARG A 9 -7.25 -0.18 -25.10
CA ARG A 9 -6.26 -1.20 -25.50
C ARG A 9 -5.48 -1.76 -24.31
N LEU A 10 -5.12 -0.91 -23.34
CA LEU A 10 -4.46 -1.37 -22.11
C LEU A 10 -5.36 -2.32 -21.30
N ARG A 11 -6.67 -2.05 -21.21
CA ARG A 11 -7.62 -2.97 -20.55
C ARG A 11 -7.71 -4.31 -21.27
N GLU A 12 -7.76 -4.33 -22.59
CA GLU A 12 -7.80 -5.56 -23.40
C GLU A 12 -6.55 -6.43 -23.20
N GLN A 13 -5.40 -5.80 -22.92
CA GLN A 13 -4.12 -6.48 -22.69
C GLN A 13 -3.85 -6.79 -21.21
N ASP A 14 -4.84 -6.62 -20.33
CA ASP A 14 -4.69 -6.66 -18.87
C ASP A 14 -3.45 -5.88 -18.38
N TYR A 15 -3.23 -4.71 -18.97
CA TYR A 15 -2.14 -3.79 -18.64
C TYR A 15 -0.75 -4.45 -18.73
N ALA A 16 -0.59 -5.45 -19.61
CA ALA A 16 0.62 -6.27 -19.73
C ALA A 16 1.06 -6.92 -18.40
N GLY A 17 0.13 -7.14 -17.47
CA GLY A 17 0.41 -7.68 -16.14
C GLY A 17 1.03 -6.68 -15.14
N ASP A 18 1.11 -5.38 -15.49
CA ASP A 18 1.58 -4.35 -14.56
C ASP A 18 0.41 -3.83 -13.69
N ASP A 19 0.36 -4.30 -12.44
CA ASP A 19 -0.64 -3.88 -11.47
C ASP A 19 -0.62 -2.37 -11.20
N LEU A 20 0.55 -1.74 -11.18
CA LEU A 20 0.67 -0.30 -10.96
C LEU A 20 0.04 0.46 -12.13
N LEU A 21 0.30 0.02 -13.36
CA LEU A 21 -0.35 0.59 -14.55
C LEU A 21 -1.87 0.40 -14.53
N LYS A 22 -2.33 -0.76 -14.08
CA LYS A 22 -3.76 -1.06 -13.88
C LYS A 22 -4.44 -0.12 -12.89
N PHE A 23 -3.76 0.25 -11.80
CA PHE A 23 -4.29 1.23 -10.86
C PHE A 23 -4.30 2.67 -11.42
N CYS A 24 -3.43 2.98 -12.37
CA CYS A 24 -3.40 4.28 -13.06
C CYS A 24 -4.56 4.52 -14.04
N ASP A 25 -5.38 3.52 -14.34
CA ASP A 25 -6.57 3.71 -15.19
C ASP A 25 -7.46 4.84 -14.63
N PRO A 26 -7.88 5.83 -15.45
CA PRO A 26 -8.76 6.90 -15.04
C PRO A 26 -10.05 6.48 -14.34
N GLN A 27 -10.60 5.31 -14.68
CA GLN A 27 -11.78 4.74 -14.04
C GLN A 27 -11.52 4.30 -12.58
N ARG A 28 -10.25 4.17 -12.19
CA ARG A 28 -9.79 3.72 -10.87
C ARG A 28 -9.16 4.84 -10.03
N LYS A 29 -9.22 6.09 -10.50
CA LYS A 29 -8.60 7.26 -9.83
C LYS A 29 -8.88 7.32 -8.33
N ALA A 30 -10.13 7.16 -7.91
CA ALA A 30 -10.49 7.21 -6.49
C ALA A 30 -9.77 6.13 -5.66
N LYS A 31 -9.68 4.91 -6.20
CA LYS A 31 -8.97 3.80 -5.55
C LYS A 31 -7.46 4.04 -5.54
N LEU A 32 -6.89 4.50 -6.65
CA LEU A 32 -5.48 4.88 -6.71
C LEU A 32 -5.14 5.98 -5.69
N SER A 33 -5.99 6.99 -5.54
CA SER A 33 -5.79 8.05 -4.55
C SER A 33 -5.71 7.49 -3.13
N GLN A 34 -6.55 6.53 -2.78
CA GLN A 34 -6.47 5.87 -1.47
C GLN A 34 -5.16 5.09 -1.29
N HIS A 35 -4.70 4.36 -2.32
CA HIS A 35 -3.42 3.67 -2.27
C HIS A 35 -2.23 4.64 -2.15
N LEU A 36 -2.27 5.76 -2.89
CA LEU A 36 -1.27 6.81 -2.82
C LEU A 36 -1.20 7.45 -1.43
N VAL A 37 -2.35 7.79 -0.84
CA VAL A 37 -2.39 8.37 0.51
C VAL A 37 -1.77 7.41 1.52
N CYS A 38 -2.12 6.12 1.50
CA CYS A 38 -1.48 5.14 2.40
C CYS A 38 0.02 5.02 2.18
N ALA A 39 0.45 4.86 0.92
CA ALA A 39 1.86 4.66 0.59
C ALA A 39 2.74 5.88 0.95
N LEU A 40 2.17 7.09 0.93
CA LEU A 40 2.88 8.32 1.28
C LEU A 40 2.85 8.61 2.78
N VAL A 41 1.70 8.43 3.44
CA VAL A 41 1.55 8.73 4.87
C VAL A 41 2.29 7.72 5.74
N TYR A 42 2.22 6.43 5.39
CA TYR A 42 2.80 5.33 6.17
C TYR A 42 4.07 4.76 5.54
N ASP A 43 4.81 5.56 4.74
CA ASP A 43 6.01 5.13 4.01
C ASP A 43 7.04 4.46 4.94
N ARG A 44 7.28 5.07 6.10
CA ARG A 44 8.27 4.58 7.08
C ARG A 44 7.85 3.25 7.70
N GLU A 45 6.58 3.15 8.06
CA GLU A 45 5.99 1.97 8.70
C GLU A 45 5.90 0.81 7.73
N ILE A 46 5.55 1.09 6.47
CA ILE A 46 5.57 0.11 5.38
C ILE A 46 7.00 -0.36 5.12
N ALA A 47 7.98 0.56 5.02
CA ALA A 47 9.38 0.20 4.82
C ALA A 47 9.95 -0.64 5.98
N ALA A 48 9.52 -0.39 7.23
CA ALA A 48 9.92 -1.20 8.37
C ALA A 48 9.36 -2.64 8.32
N LEU A 49 8.22 -2.84 7.67
CA LEU A 49 7.55 -4.15 7.53
C LEU A 49 7.93 -4.88 6.23
N VAL A 50 8.48 -4.17 5.25
CA VAL A 50 8.92 -4.72 3.96
C VAL A 50 10.45 -4.71 3.93
N GLU A 51 11.06 -5.85 4.26
CA GLU A 51 12.51 -5.98 4.33
C GLU A 51 13.20 -5.52 3.03
N GLY A 52 14.30 -4.77 3.18
CA GLY A 52 15.19 -4.42 2.06
C GLY A 52 14.77 -3.22 1.21
N VAL A 53 13.67 -2.52 1.54
CA VAL A 53 13.28 -1.29 0.85
C VAL A 53 13.60 -0.06 1.71
N PRO A 54 14.47 0.86 1.25
CA PRO A 54 14.70 2.12 1.94
C PRO A 54 13.42 2.95 2.03
N ALA A 55 13.20 3.62 3.17
CA ALA A 55 12.25 4.73 3.22
C ALA A 55 12.72 5.87 2.29
N ASP A 56 11.80 6.73 1.86
CA ASP A 56 12.09 7.90 0.99
C ASP A 56 12.55 7.56 -0.45
N THR A 57 11.90 6.54 -1.01
CA THR A 57 12.05 6.11 -2.41
C THR A 57 11.11 6.86 -3.35
N ARG A 58 11.17 6.58 -4.67
CA ARG A 58 10.22 7.18 -5.63
C ARG A 58 8.79 6.77 -5.28
N VAL A 59 7.79 7.60 -5.61
CA VAL A 59 6.36 7.29 -5.33
C VAL A 59 5.94 5.92 -5.86
N SER A 60 6.45 5.52 -7.03
CA SER A 60 6.22 4.19 -7.61
C SER A 60 6.76 3.05 -6.74
N GLU A 61 7.90 3.26 -6.07
CA GLU A 61 8.53 2.27 -5.18
C GLU A 61 7.75 2.18 -3.87
N LYS A 62 7.34 3.32 -3.30
CA LYS A 62 6.43 3.36 -2.14
C LYS A 62 5.12 2.62 -2.40
N LEU A 63 4.52 2.84 -3.58
CA LEU A 63 3.32 2.11 -4.00
C LEU A 63 3.57 0.61 -4.15
N ARG A 64 4.73 0.21 -4.70
CA ARG A 64 5.09 -1.21 -4.80
C ARG A 64 5.26 -1.85 -3.43
N SER A 65 5.89 -1.19 -2.47
CA SER A 65 5.99 -1.67 -1.08
C SER A 65 4.64 -1.77 -0.42
N HIS A 66 3.76 -0.77 -0.60
CA HIS A 66 2.37 -0.82 -0.14
C HIS A 66 1.61 -2.02 -0.73
N PHE A 67 1.71 -2.24 -2.04
CA PHE A 67 1.06 -3.38 -2.70
C PHE A 67 1.65 -4.73 -2.24
N HIS A 68 2.96 -4.78 -2.05
CA HIS A 68 3.62 -5.96 -1.49
C HIS A 68 3.10 -6.26 -0.08
N LEU A 69 3.04 -5.27 0.81
CA LEU A 69 2.51 -5.47 2.16
C LEU A 69 1.03 -5.88 2.13
N LEU A 70 0.23 -5.32 1.23
CA LEU A 70 -1.16 -5.76 1.02
C LEU A 70 -1.23 -7.23 0.56
N SER A 71 -0.31 -7.68 -0.28
CA SER A 71 -0.29 -9.05 -0.81
C SER A 71 0.28 -10.09 0.16
N THR A 72 1.10 -9.67 1.13
CA THR A 72 1.76 -10.58 2.08
C THR A 72 1.19 -10.52 3.50
N ASN A 73 0.57 -9.42 3.92
CA ASN A 73 0.05 -9.24 5.28
C ASN A 73 -1.49 -9.25 5.31
N ALA A 74 -2.07 -10.36 5.78
CA ALA A 74 -3.52 -10.54 5.86
C ALA A 74 -4.22 -9.56 6.80
N LEU A 75 -3.55 -9.14 7.89
CA LEU A 75 -4.10 -8.17 8.84
C LEU A 75 -4.14 -6.77 8.21
N TYR A 76 -3.06 -6.38 7.53
CA TYR A 76 -3.03 -5.12 6.80
C TYR A 76 -4.08 -5.09 5.67
N ARG A 77 -4.18 -6.17 4.90
CA ARG A 77 -5.20 -6.32 3.86
C ARG A 77 -6.62 -6.17 4.42
N LYS A 78 -6.89 -6.79 5.57
CA LYS A 78 -8.20 -6.71 6.24
C LYS A 78 -8.49 -5.30 6.75
N ALA A 79 -7.48 -4.62 7.30
CA ALA A 79 -7.60 -3.23 7.74
C ALA A 79 -7.86 -2.29 6.55
N TYR A 80 -7.18 -2.51 5.42
CA TYR A 80 -7.29 -1.69 4.23
C TYR A 80 -8.61 -1.89 3.46
N TYR A 81 -9.00 -3.13 3.19
CA TYR A 81 -10.20 -3.49 2.44
C TYR A 81 -11.38 -3.86 3.37
N SER A 82 -11.60 -3.09 4.43
CA SER A 82 -12.79 -3.31 5.29
C SER A 82 -14.08 -3.32 4.44
N SER A 83 -15.19 -3.82 4.97
CA SER A 83 -16.45 -4.03 4.22
C SER A 83 -17.07 -2.76 3.60
N ALA A 84 -16.47 -1.58 3.79
CA ALA A 84 -16.89 -0.32 3.20
C ALA A 84 -16.22 -0.08 1.83
N SER A 85 -16.88 0.70 0.97
CA SER A 85 -16.32 1.16 -0.32
C SER A 85 -15.15 2.15 -0.19
N VAL A 86 -14.79 2.50 1.04
CA VAL A 86 -13.72 3.44 1.38
C VAL A 86 -12.81 2.78 2.41
N ALA A 87 -11.50 3.05 2.29
CA ALA A 87 -10.50 2.62 3.27
C ALA A 87 -10.90 3.02 4.69
N ASP A 88 -10.86 2.07 5.63
CA ASP A 88 -11.04 2.34 7.05
C ASP A 88 -9.74 2.90 7.62
N TRP A 89 -9.60 4.21 7.54
CA TRP A 89 -8.40 4.93 7.99
C TRP A 89 -8.06 4.66 9.46
N ALA A 90 -9.07 4.48 10.31
CA ALA A 90 -8.85 4.15 11.72
C ALA A 90 -8.32 2.73 11.90
N ALA A 91 -8.80 1.76 11.10
CA ALA A 91 -8.24 0.41 11.12
C ALA A 91 -6.80 0.36 10.58
N ILE A 92 -6.51 1.12 9.51
CA ILE A 92 -5.16 1.25 8.94
C ILE A 92 -4.21 1.87 9.97
N GLU A 93 -4.62 2.96 10.60
CA GLU A 93 -3.86 3.62 11.65
C GLU A 93 -3.56 2.66 12.80
N ARG A 94 -4.58 1.96 13.33
CA ARG A 94 -4.41 0.95 14.40
C ARG A 94 -3.46 -0.16 13.99
N PHE A 95 -3.50 -0.62 12.74
CA PHE A 95 -2.58 -1.64 12.24
C PHE A 95 -1.12 -1.18 12.39
N PHE A 96 -0.79 0.02 11.91
CA PHE A 96 0.58 0.52 11.97
C PHE A 96 1.02 0.85 13.42
N TYR A 97 0.14 1.45 14.23
CA TYR A 97 0.46 1.73 15.64
C TYR A 97 0.65 0.46 16.48
N SER A 98 -0.18 -0.58 16.29
CA SER A 98 -0.05 -1.84 17.03
C SER A 98 1.12 -2.71 16.57
N GLY A 99 1.51 -2.62 15.29
CA GLY A 99 2.67 -3.33 14.75
C GLY A 99 4.02 -2.79 15.26
N LEU A 100 4.08 -1.49 15.59
CA LEU A 100 5.30 -0.79 16.02
C LEU A 100 5.45 -0.67 17.54
N THR A 101 4.41 -0.98 18.31
CA THR A 101 4.41 -0.94 19.78
C THR A 101 4.78 -2.27 20.44
N ARG A 102 5.40 -3.22 19.72
CA ARG A 102 6.23 -4.25 20.41
C ARG A 102 7.48 -3.54 20.93
N PRO A 103 7.59 -3.28 22.25
CA PRO A 103 8.77 -2.62 22.78
C PRO A 103 9.96 -3.56 22.62
N ALA A 104 11.12 -2.98 22.34
CA ALA A 104 12.41 -3.60 22.53
C ALA A 104 12.69 -3.79 24.04
N GLU A 105 11.80 -4.47 24.77
CA GLU A 105 11.96 -4.82 26.17
C GLU A 105 12.11 -6.34 26.28
N THR A 106 13.28 -6.86 25.95
CA THR A 106 13.69 -8.19 26.46
C THR A 106 15.19 -8.31 26.70
N TYR A 107 15.94 -7.21 26.74
CA TYR A 107 17.33 -7.24 27.20
C TYR A 107 17.54 -6.09 28.15
N LEU A 108 17.51 -6.39 29.45
CA LEU A 108 18.32 -5.84 30.55
C LEU A 108 17.62 -6.08 31.90
N LEU A 109 17.30 -7.33 32.22
CA LEU A 109 17.25 -7.82 33.59
C LEU A 109 17.56 -9.33 33.56
N GLN A 110 18.84 -9.66 33.60
CA GLN A 110 19.30 -10.87 34.28
C GLN A 110 20.50 -10.45 35.14
N ASP A 111 20.39 -10.83 36.41
CA ASP A 111 21.20 -10.45 37.56
C ASP A 111 22.70 -10.77 37.44
#